data_AF-A0A7V3BRD5-F1
#
_entry.id   AF-A0A7V3BRD5-F1
#
_cell.length_a   1.000
_cell.length_b   1.000
_cell.length_c   1.000
_cell.angle_alpha   90.00
_cell.angle_beta   90.00
_cell.angle_gamma   90.00
#
_symmetry.space_group_name_H-M   'P 1'
#
loop_
_entity.id
_entity.type
_entity.pdbx_description
1 polymer ?
#
loop_
_entity_poly.entity_id
_entity_poly.type
_entity_poly.pdbx_seq_one_letter_code
_entity_poly.pdbx_strand_id
1 'polypeptide(L)'
;MSEEHVESAVEKSPVLCQWDATSLITCAKFQLDGRSILDYVLDVARFVITREVRQETVEAGLAGGYPDAVVIKERIEAGRLDVRTVPQMSARFEEILDLYGLQEGDKAVVRLALMAEDVAATVTDDRLLYIVLHRCGHQVLFLPDFLEKAVADRVYDAMTGQQLLLAISPRLQRGFVEHSLARLEGVL
;
A
#
# COMPACT_ATOMS: atom_id res chain seq x y z
N MET A 1 -9.02 -44.62 19.89
CA MET A 1 -8.29 -43.43 20.34
C MET A 1 -8.16 -42.53 19.14
N SER A 2 -8.92 -41.44 19.13
CA SER A 2 -8.99 -40.46 18.06
C SER A 2 -7.92 -39.40 18.32
N GLU A 3 -6.92 -39.32 17.44
CA GLU A 3 -5.95 -38.23 17.43
C GLU A 3 -6.57 -37.03 16.68
N GLU A 4 -7.17 -36.11 17.45
CA GLU A 4 -7.46 -34.76 16.95
C GLU A 4 -6.14 -34.04 16.70
N HIS A 5 -5.79 -33.87 15.43
CA HIS A 5 -4.78 -32.92 15.00
C HIS A 5 -5.34 -31.52 15.23
N VAL A 6 -4.98 -30.92 16.36
CA VAL A 6 -5.13 -29.49 16.60
C VAL A 6 -4.15 -28.78 15.65
N GLU A 7 -4.65 -28.33 14.50
CA GLU A 7 -3.97 -27.32 13.69
C GLU A 7 -3.81 -26.07 14.55
N SER A 8 -2.62 -25.95 15.16
CA SER A 8 -2.14 -24.71 15.73
C SER A 8 -2.21 -23.63 14.65
N ALA A 9 -3.14 -22.68 14.81
CA ALA A 9 -3.17 -21.47 14.04
C ALA A 9 -1.84 -20.74 14.29
N VAL A 10 -0.89 -20.92 13.37
CA VAL A 10 0.32 -20.10 13.33
C VAL A 10 -0.16 -18.67 13.16
N GLU A 11 -0.05 -17.88 14.22
CA GLU A 11 -0.34 -16.46 14.23
C GLU A 11 0.64 -15.80 13.25
N LYS A 12 0.25 -15.74 11.97
CA LYS A 12 1.08 -15.14 10.93
C LYS A 12 1.23 -13.68 11.30
N SER A 13 2.44 -13.29 11.68
CA SER A 13 2.77 -11.89 11.90
C SER A 13 2.32 -11.07 10.67
N PRO A 14 1.64 -9.93 10.86
CA PRO A 14 1.14 -9.15 9.75
C PRO A 14 2.28 -8.76 8.82
N VAL A 15 2.07 -9.02 7.53
CA VAL A 15 3.05 -8.78 6.47
C VAL A 15 3.38 -7.29 6.42
N LEU A 16 4.67 -6.95 6.36
CA LEU A 16 5.12 -5.58 6.16
C LEU A 16 5.07 -5.27 4.67
N CYS A 17 4.25 -4.30 4.33
CA CYS A 17 4.14 -3.78 2.98
C CYS A 17 4.55 -2.30 2.97
N GLN A 18 5.09 -1.88 1.84
CA GLN A 18 5.48 -0.51 1.58
C GLN A 18 4.38 0.21 0.81
N TRP A 19 4.14 1.48 1.14
CA TRP A 19 3.19 2.32 0.40
C TRP A 19 3.89 3.52 -0.24
N ASP A 20 3.50 3.82 -1.48
CA ASP A 20 3.85 5.08 -2.15
C ASP A 20 2.87 6.21 -1.76
N ALA A 21 3.13 7.42 -2.24
CA ALA A 21 2.28 8.57 -1.94
C ALA A 21 0.86 8.43 -2.52
N THR A 22 0.73 7.92 -3.75
CA THR A 22 -0.56 7.89 -4.45
C THR A 22 -1.58 6.99 -3.76
N SER A 23 -1.18 5.75 -3.44
CA SER A 23 -2.04 4.78 -2.77
C SER A 23 -2.30 5.17 -1.31
N LEU A 24 -1.30 5.71 -0.61
CA LEU A 24 -1.46 6.20 0.77
C LEU A 24 -2.47 7.34 0.87
N ILE A 25 -2.36 8.34 -0.02
CA ILE A 25 -3.32 9.45 -0.09
C ILE A 25 -4.72 8.92 -0.38
N THR A 26 -4.86 7.97 -1.30
CA THR A 26 -6.16 7.35 -1.61
C THR A 26 -6.77 6.72 -0.37
N CYS A 27 -6.01 5.91 0.38
CA CYS A 27 -6.49 5.31 1.63
C CYS A 27 -6.86 6.35 2.70
N ALA A 28 -6.07 7.42 2.84
CA ALA A 28 -6.32 8.45 3.85
C ALA A 28 -7.51 9.35 3.51
N LYS A 29 -7.77 9.57 2.21
CA LYS A 29 -8.79 10.49 1.71
C LYS A 29 -10.22 9.96 1.82
N PHE A 30 -10.40 8.66 1.60
CA PHE A 30 -11.73 8.05 1.60
C PHE A 30 -12.06 7.39 2.93
N GLN A 31 -13.36 7.16 3.14
CA GLN A 31 -13.89 6.56 4.35
C GLN A 31 -15.00 5.56 4.00
N LEU A 32 -15.15 4.55 4.84
CA LEU A 32 -16.29 3.63 4.87
C LEU A 32 -16.89 3.67 6.27
N ASP A 33 -18.17 4.02 6.38
CA ASP A 33 -18.92 4.14 7.64
C ASP A 33 -18.24 5.05 8.69
N GLY A 34 -17.69 6.18 8.23
CA GLY A 34 -17.01 7.17 9.08
C GLY A 34 -15.60 6.77 9.52
N ARG A 35 -15.10 5.60 9.09
CA ARG A 35 -13.75 5.13 9.33
C ARG A 35 -12.88 5.30 8.08
N SER A 36 -11.65 5.81 8.23
CA SER A 36 -10.72 5.96 7.10
C SER A 36 -10.36 4.61 6.49
N ILE A 37 -10.28 4.54 5.15
CA ILE A 37 -9.80 3.34 4.46
C ILE A 37 -8.38 2.98 4.93
N LEU A 38 -7.54 3.97 5.24
CA LEU A 38 -6.22 3.78 5.83
C LEU A 38 -6.28 2.95 7.12
N ASP A 39 -7.26 3.20 7.98
CA ASP A 39 -7.40 2.43 9.22
C ASP A 39 -7.83 0.99 8.96
N TYR A 40 -8.65 0.74 7.94
CA TYR A 40 -8.99 -0.64 7.56
C TYR A 40 -7.72 -1.38 7.15
N VAL A 41 -6.97 -0.83 6.20
CA VAL A 41 -5.79 -1.52 5.67
C VAL A 41 -4.67 -1.69 6.72
N LEU A 42 -4.56 -0.76 7.68
CA LEU A 42 -3.65 -0.87 8.82
C LEU A 42 -4.05 -1.93 9.86
N ASP A 43 -5.26 -2.48 9.82
CA ASP A 43 -5.63 -3.60 10.69
C ASP A 43 -5.11 -4.94 10.14
N VAL A 44 -4.78 -4.99 8.85
CA VAL A 44 -4.49 -6.25 8.14
C VAL A 44 -3.06 -6.37 7.63
N ALA A 45 -2.32 -5.26 7.60
CA ALA A 45 -0.91 -5.25 7.25
C ALA A 45 -0.14 -4.24 8.09
N ARG A 46 1.18 -4.46 8.21
CA ARG A 46 2.10 -3.45 8.71
C ARG A 46 2.55 -2.57 7.57
N PHE A 47 2.72 -1.29 7.86
CA PHE A 47 2.98 -0.28 6.84
C PHE A 47 4.34 0.34 7.08
N VAL A 48 5.08 0.51 6.00
CA VAL A 48 6.26 1.37 5.95
C VAL A 48 6.16 2.33 4.77
N ILE A 49 6.59 3.56 4.99
CA ILE A 49 6.78 4.57 3.95
C ILE A 49 8.18 5.14 4.05
N THR A 50 8.64 5.76 2.96
CA THR A 50 9.92 6.50 2.99
C THR A 50 9.72 7.88 3.60
N ARG A 51 10.82 8.49 4.05
CA ARG A 51 10.84 9.88 4.50
C ARG A 51 10.29 10.83 3.43
N GLU A 52 10.65 10.60 2.17
CA GLU A 52 10.23 11.39 1.02
C GLU A 52 8.71 11.30 0.81
N VAL A 53 8.14 10.10 0.93
CA VAL A 53 6.67 9.91 0.90
C VAL A 53 6.00 10.65 2.07
N ARG A 54 6.57 10.63 3.29
CA ARG A 54 6.06 11.44 4.42
C ARG A 54 6.13 12.93 4.10
N GLN A 55 7.23 13.42 3.51
CA GLN A 55 7.36 14.84 3.16
C GLN A 55 6.30 15.29 2.16
N GLU A 56 6.05 14.47 1.13
CA GLU A 56 5.01 14.75 0.15
C GLU A 56 3.60 14.69 0.75
N THR A 57 3.28 13.59 1.41
CA THR A 57 1.91 13.30 1.86
C THR A 57 1.51 14.04 3.13
N VAL A 58 2.47 14.40 3.98
CA VAL A 58 2.22 15.10 5.25
C VAL A 58 2.69 16.55 5.18
N GLU A 59 3.96 16.81 4.91
CA GLU A 59 4.49 18.17 5.05
C GLU A 59 3.94 19.10 3.95
N ALA A 60 4.07 18.70 2.69
CA ALA A 60 3.48 19.43 1.56
C ALA A 60 1.95 19.35 1.59
N GLY A 61 1.39 18.20 1.97
CA GLY A 61 -0.05 18.00 2.17
C GLY A 61 -0.67 19.00 3.15
N LEU A 62 -0.09 19.16 4.34
CA LEU A 62 -0.56 20.11 5.35
C LEU A 62 -0.37 21.56 4.90
N ALA A 63 0.77 21.87 4.27
CA ALA A 63 1.01 23.20 3.71
C ALA A 63 -0.02 23.57 2.63
N GLY A 64 -0.49 22.58 1.87
CA GLY A 64 -1.56 22.72 0.88
C GLY A 64 -2.98 22.68 1.45
N GLY A 65 -3.15 22.46 2.75
CA GLY A 65 -4.47 22.39 3.40
C GLY A 65 -5.27 21.11 3.10
N TYR A 66 -4.59 20.01 2.72
CA TYR A 66 -5.24 18.75 2.41
C TYR A 66 -5.61 17.97 3.70
N PRO A 67 -6.90 17.64 3.92
CA PRO A 67 -7.33 16.94 5.13
C PRO A 67 -6.74 15.53 5.29
N ASP A 68 -6.48 14.83 4.20
CA ASP A 68 -5.85 13.50 4.21
C ASP A 68 -4.44 13.53 4.81
N ALA A 69 -3.71 14.64 4.69
CA ALA A 69 -2.41 14.82 5.30
C ALA A 69 -2.46 14.77 6.84
N VAL A 70 -3.55 15.26 7.44
CA VAL A 70 -3.78 15.17 8.90
C VAL A 70 -3.97 13.72 9.30
N VAL A 71 -4.79 12.98 8.55
CA VAL A 71 -5.06 11.55 8.81
C VAL A 71 -3.76 10.74 8.78
N ILE A 72 -2.93 10.94 7.76
CA ILE A 72 -1.64 10.26 7.62
C ILE A 72 -0.70 10.62 8.78
N LYS A 73 -0.58 11.92 9.10
CA LYS A 73 0.25 12.40 10.21
C LYS A 73 -0.11 11.73 11.53
N GLU A 74 -1.40 11.68 11.87
CA GLU A 74 -1.87 11.08 13.12
C GLU A 74 -1.49 9.59 13.21
N ARG A 75 -1.53 8.83 12.10
CA ARG A 75 -1.17 7.40 12.11
C ARG A 75 0.35 7.19 12.21
N ILE A 76 1.15 8.11 11.67
CA ILE A 76 2.61 8.14 11.90
C ILE A 76 2.91 8.44 13.37
N GLU A 77 2.29 9.48 13.94
CA GLU A 77 2.50 9.88 15.34
C GLU A 77 2.03 8.80 16.34
N ALA A 78 0.99 8.04 15.98
CA ALA A 78 0.52 6.88 16.73
C ALA A 78 1.39 5.61 16.53
N GLY A 79 2.44 5.66 15.71
CA GLY A 79 3.33 4.53 15.45
C GLY A 79 2.69 3.41 14.61
N ARG A 80 1.56 3.66 13.95
CA ARG A 80 0.90 2.69 13.06
C ARG A 80 1.54 2.65 11.66
N LEU A 81 2.16 3.76 11.25
CA LEU A 81 2.92 3.89 10.01
C LEU A 81 4.41 4.04 10.35
N ASP A 82 5.25 3.09 9.93
CA ASP A 82 6.71 3.22 10.05
C ASP A 82 7.26 4.14 8.95
N VAL A 83 8.25 4.97 9.30
CA VAL A 83 8.87 5.91 8.36
C VAL A 83 10.36 5.65 8.32
N ARG A 84 10.86 5.21 7.17
CA ARG A 84 12.28 4.88 6.98
C ARG A 84 12.99 5.90 6.12
N THR A 85 14.22 6.20 6.48
CA THR A 85 15.15 6.91 5.61
C THR A 85 15.98 5.87 4.86
N VAL A 86 16.07 6.00 3.53
CA VAL A 86 16.84 5.09 2.69
C VAL A 86 17.99 5.84 2.03
N PRO A 87 19.21 5.30 2.07
CA PRO A 87 20.33 5.91 1.37
C PRO A 87 20.18 5.71 -0.15
N GLN A 88 20.88 6.54 -0.91
CA GLN A 88 21.07 6.30 -2.34
C GLN A 88 21.83 4.98 -2.57
N MET A 89 21.51 4.33 -3.68
CA MET A 89 22.21 3.14 -4.15
C MET A 89 23.42 3.55 -5.01
N SER A 90 24.01 2.60 -5.74
CA SER A 90 25.14 2.90 -6.63
C SER A 90 24.79 3.98 -7.65
N ALA A 91 25.75 4.86 -7.99
CA ALA A 91 25.55 5.95 -8.95
C ALA A 91 24.91 5.48 -10.28
N ARG A 92 25.38 4.35 -10.83
CA ARG A 92 24.82 3.77 -12.05
C ARG A 92 23.33 3.40 -11.92
N PHE A 93 22.92 2.93 -10.75
CA PHE A 93 21.52 2.60 -10.52
C PHE A 93 20.66 3.85 -10.38
N GLU A 94 21.16 4.87 -9.68
CA GLU A 94 20.48 6.17 -9.59
C GLU A 94 20.30 6.82 -10.97
N GLU A 95 21.32 6.76 -11.84
CA GLU A 95 21.22 7.19 -13.24
C GLU A 95 20.12 6.43 -14.01
N ILE A 96 19.94 5.14 -13.76
CA ILE A 96 18.86 4.35 -14.38
C ILE A 96 17.49 4.83 -13.88
N LEU A 97 17.35 5.13 -12.58
CA LEU A 97 16.11 5.67 -12.04
C LEU A 97 15.80 7.06 -12.61
N ASP A 98 16.84 7.90 -12.82
CA ASP A 98 16.71 9.18 -13.53
C ASP A 98 16.23 8.99 -14.98
N LEU A 99 16.75 7.98 -15.69
CA LEU A 99 16.34 7.67 -17.06
C LEU A 99 14.89 7.18 -17.17
N TYR A 100 14.34 6.58 -16.11
CA TYR A 100 12.91 6.30 -16.03
C TYR A 100 12.06 7.57 -15.85
N GLY A 101 12.66 8.70 -15.45
CA GLY A 101 11.96 9.95 -15.14
C GLY A 101 11.32 9.96 -13.76
N LEU A 102 11.76 9.09 -12.85
CA LEU A 102 11.22 9.02 -11.49
C LEU A 102 11.53 10.29 -10.70
N GLN A 103 10.57 10.74 -9.90
CA GLN A 103 10.81 11.79 -8.91
C GLN A 103 11.46 11.22 -7.65
N GLU A 104 12.00 12.07 -6.79
CA GLU A 104 12.78 11.59 -5.63
C GLU A 104 11.96 10.71 -4.66
N GLY A 105 10.66 10.99 -4.51
CA GLY A 105 9.74 10.14 -3.75
C GLY A 105 9.68 8.71 -4.29
N ASP A 106 9.46 8.56 -5.59
CA ASP A 106 9.40 7.26 -6.26
C ASP A 106 10.76 6.54 -6.24
N LYS A 107 11.86 7.28 -6.40
CA LYS A 107 13.21 6.69 -6.27
C LYS A 107 13.43 6.13 -4.88
N ALA A 108 13.08 6.89 -3.85
CA ALA A 108 13.18 6.41 -2.47
C ALA A 108 12.32 5.16 -2.28
N VAL A 109 11.12 5.09 -2.87
CA VAL A 109 10.28 3.90 -2.83
C VAL A 109 11.00 2.70 -3.44
N VAL A 110 11.57 2.84 -4.65
CA VAL A 110 12.35 1.78 -5.30
C VAL A 110 13.55 1.35 -4.46
N ARG A 111 14.29 2.29 -3.86
CA ARG A 111 15.44 1.98 -3.00
C ARG A 111 15.01 1.15 -1.79
N LEU A 112 13.94 1.54 -1.10
CA LEU A 112 13.44 0.79 0.05
C LEU A 112 13.05 -0.64 -0.33
N ALA A 113 12.32 -0.80 -1.43
CA ALA A 113 11.86 -2.09 -1.92
C ALA A 113 13.02 -3.07 -2.25
N LEU A 114 14.20 -2.55 -2.61
CA LEU A 114 15.37 -3.37 -2.96
C LEU A 114 16.35 -3.57 -1.81
N MET A 115 16.35 -2.67 -0.83
CA MET A 115 17.28 -2.72 0.30
C MET A 115 16.69 -3.41 1.53
N ALA A 116 15.37 -3.41 1.68
CA ALA A 116 14.69 -3.96 2.85
C ALA A 116 14.20 -5.39 2.59
N GLU A 117 14.89 -6.36 3.18
CA GLU A 117 14.50 -7.79 3.09
C GLU A 117 13.18 -8.10 3.82
N ASP A 118 12.75 -7.24 4.74
CA ASP A 118 11.52 -7.39 5.52
C ASP A 118 10.27 -6.83 4.82
N VAL A 119 10.43 -6.10 3.72
CA VAL A 119 9.31 -5.55 2.93
C VAL A 119 8.88 -6.58 1.89
N ALA A 120 7.69 -7.14 2.10
CA ALA A 120 7.19 -8.23 1.26
C ALA A 120 6.65 -7.74 -0.09
N ALA A 121 6.05 -6.56 -0.13
CA ALA A 121 5.49 -5.97 -1.35
C ALA A 121 5.39 -4.45 -1.24
N THR A 122 5.31 -3.78 -2.39
CA THR A 122 4.95 -2.37 -2.51
C THR A 122 3.54 -2.23 -3.07
N VAL A 123 2.71 -1.42 -2.42
CA VAL A 123 1.38 -1.02 -2.91
C VAL A 123 1.50 0.35 -3.57
N THR A 124 1.09 0.45 -4.82
CA THR A 124 1.11 1.70 -5.60
C THR A 124 0.02 1.69 -6.66
N ASP A 125 -0.60 2.85 -6.90
CA ASP A 125 -1.50 3.08 -8.02
C ASP A 125 -0.79 3.80 -9.19
N ASP A 126 0.50 4.13 -9.03
CA ASP A 126 1.32 4.71 -10.08
C ASP A 126 1.84 3.63 -11.04
N ARG A 127 1.44 3.76 -12.31
CA ARG A 127 1.76 2.78 -13.36
C ARG A 127 3.26 2.71 -13.67
N LEU A 128 3.97 3.84 -13.65
CA LEU A 128 5.40 3.84 -13.98
C LEU A 128 6.18 3.19 -12.84
N LEU A 129 5.89 3.57 -11.59
CA LEU A 129 6.47 2.98 -10.41
C LEU A 129 6.21 1.47 -10.34
N TYR A 130 4.97 1.04 -10.63
CA TYR A 130 4.62 -0.37 -10.74
C TYR A 130 5.54 -1.13 -11.72
N ILE A 131 5.73 -0.58 -12.93
CA ILE A 131 6.59 -1.20 -13.95
C ILE A 131 8.04 -1.26 -13.49
N VAL A 132 8.56 -0.19 -12.88
CA VAL A 132 9.95 -0.15 -12.42
C VAL A 132 10.18 -1.18 -11.32
N LEU A 133 9.35 -1.21 -10.28
CA LEU A 133 9.46 -2.17 -9.18
C LEU A 133 9.35 -3.62 -9.66
N HIS A 134 8.40 -3.89 -10.57
CA HIS A 134 8.28 -5.20 -11.19
C HIS A 134 9.54 -5.59 -11.96
N ARG A 135 10.16 -4.65 -12.72
CA ARG A 135 11.42 -4.90 -13.43
C ARG A 135 12.60 -5.13 -12.50
N CYS A 136 12.56 -4.60 -11.28
CA CYS A 136 13.55 -4.88 -10.26
C CYS A 136 13.29 -6.20 -9.50
N GLY A 137 12.25 -6.96 -9.88
CA GLY A 137 11.92 -8.24 -9.26
C GLY A 137 11.25 -8.13 -7.89
N HIS A 138 10.80 -6.93 -7.50
CA HIS A 138 10.05 -6.73 -6.28
C HIS A 138 8.56 -7.05 -6.49
N GLN A 139 7.89 -7.58 -5.46
CA GLN A 139 6.45 -7.82 -5.52
C GLN A 139 5.70 -6.48 -5.45
N VAL A 140 4.77 -6.28 -6.38
CA VAL A 140 4.00 -5.04 -6.46
C VAL A 140 2.51 -5.38 -6.54
N LEU A 141 1.69 -4.59 -5.87
CA LEU A 141 0.24 -4.71 -5.87
C LEU A 141 -0.37 -3.34 -6.20
N PHE A 142 -1.45 -3.33 -6.98
CA PHE A 142 -2.35 -2.16 -6.96
C PHE A 142 -3.16 -2.17 -5.66
N LEU A 143 -3.70 -1.02 -5.25
CA LEU A 143 -4.54 -0.96 -4.05
C LEU A 143 -5.76 -1.90 -4.13
N PRO A 144 -6.49 -2.02 -5.26
CA PRO A 144 -7.53 -3.03 -5.43
C PRO A 144 -7.03 -4.47 -5.24
N ASP A 145 -5.87 -4.83 -5.80
CA ASP A 145 -5.30 -6.19 -5.65
C ASP A 145 -4.98 -6.50 -4.18
N PHE A 146 -4.52 -5.49 -3.42
CA PHE A 146 -4.30 -5.63 -1.98
C PHE A 146 -5.61 -5.94 -1.24
N LEU A 147 -6.71 -5.23 -1.58
CA LEU A 147 -8.03 -5.48 -0.98
C LEU A 147 -8.58 -6.85 -1.37
N GLU A 148 -8.44 -7.26 -2.63
CA GLU A 148 -8.80 -8.60 -3.08
C GLU A 148 -8.03 -9.68 -2.30
N LYS A 149 -6.72 -9.47 -2.11
CA LYS A 149 -5.88 -10.38 -1.34
C LYS A 149 -6.34 -10.47 0.11
N ALA A 150 -6.72 -9.37 0.74
CA ALA A 150 -7.25 -9.38 2.11
C ALA A 150 -8.55 -10.19 2.23
N VAL A 151 -9.41 -10.18 1.21
CA VAL A 151 -10.60 -11.05 1.14
C VAL A 151 -10.21 -12.51 0.92
N ALA A 152 -9.30 -12.78 -0.02
CA ALA A 152 -8.84 -14.14 -0.33
C ALA A 152 -8.16 -14.81 0.88
N ASP A 153 -7.41 -14.04 1.66
CA ASP A 153 -6.77 -14.47 2.90
C ASP A 153 -7.75 -14.53 4.10
N ARG A 154 -9.05 -14.25 3.87
CA ARG A 154 -10.15 -14.26 4.85
C ARG A 154 -9.97 -13.26 5.99
N VAL A 155 -9.22 -12.18 5.76
CA VAL A 155 -9.08 -11.08 6.71
C VAL A 155 -10.26 -10.12 6.60
N TYR A 156 -10.80 -9.94 5.39
CA TYR A 156 -12.10 -9.33 5.15
C TYR A 156 -13.08 -10.35 4.59
N ASP A 157 -14.37 -10.11 4.84
CA ASP A 157 -15.41 -10.77 4.04
C ASP A 157 -15.57 -10.06 2.68
N ALA A 158 -16.25 -10.73 1.75
CA ALA A 158 -16.43 -10.23 0.39
C ALA A 158 -17.19 -8.90 0.36
N MET A 159 -18.18 -8.72 1.25
CA MET A 159 -18.98 -7.50 1.32
C MET A 159 -18.11 -6.29 1.70
N THR A 160 -17.29 -6.44 2.74
CA THR A 160 -16.33 -5.43 3.19
C THR A 160 -15.35 -5.10 2.06
N GLY A 161 -14.79 -6.12 1.39
CA GLY A 161 -13.90 -5.91 0.24
C GLY A 161 -14.54 -5.09 -0.88
N GLN A 162 -15.78 -5.43 -1.27
CA GLN A 162 -16.54 -4.68 -2.28
C GLN A 162 -16.81 -3.24 -1.85
N GLN A 163 -17.22 -3.02 -0.61
CA GLN A 163 -17.48 -1.68 -0.08
C GLN A 163 -16.21 -0.82 -0.04
N LEU A 164 -15.07 -1.38 0.35
CA LEU A 164 -13.77 -0.70 0.32
C LEU A 164 -13.38 -0.32 -1.11
N LEU A 165 -13.52 -1.23 -2.08
CA LEU A 165 -13.27 -0.96 -3.50
C LEU A 165 -14.15 0.17 -4.05
N LEU A 166 -15.44 0.15 -3.72
CA LEU A 166 -16.38 1.18 -4.12
C LEU A 166 -16.03 2.54 -3.48
N ALA A 167 -15.61 2.55 -2.22
CA ALA A 167 -15.23 3.77 -1.52
C ALA A 167 -14.01 4.48 -2.16
N ILE A 168 -13.03 3.71 -2.65
CA ILE A 168 -11.84 4.27 -3.32
C ILE A 168 -12.02 4.50 -4.82
N SER A 169 -13.14 4.02 -5.40
CA SER A 169 -13.40 4.10 -6.84
C SER A 169 -13.27 5.50 -7.48
N PRO A 170 -13.57 6.63 -6.80
CA PRO A 170 -13.44 7.95 -7.43
C PRO A 170 -12.00 8.34 -7.77
N ARG A 171 -10.99 7.64 -7.23
CA ARG A 171 -9.57 7.86 -7.54
C ARG A 171 -8.99 6.90 -8.57
N LEU A 172 -9.74 5.86 -8.94
CA LEU A 172 -9.24 4.79 -9.79
C LEU A 172 -9.91 4.80 -11.16
N GLN A 173 -9.22 4.27 -12.17
CA GLN A 173 -9.87 4.00 -13.45
C GLN A 173 -10.95 2.94 -13.24
N ARG A 174 -12.12 3.17 -13.84
CA ARG A 174 -13.28 2.30 -13.71
C ARG A 174 -12.96 0.82 -13.97
N GLY A 175 -12.12 0.55 -14.97
CA GLY A 175 -11.70 -0.81 -15.32
C GLY A 175 -11.05 -1.57 -14.16
N PHE A 176 -10.21 -0.92 -13.35
CA PHE A 176 -9.58 -1.56 -12.19
C PHE A 176 -10.63 -1.95 -11.15
N VAL A 177 -11.57 -1.07 -10.86
CA VAL A 177 -12.62 -1.29 -9.85
C VAL A 177 -13.56 -2.42 -10.29
N GLU A 178 -14.12 -2.33 -11.50
CA GLU A 178 -15.09 -3.31 -12.01
C GLU A 178 -14.45 -4.70 -12.16
N HIS A 179 -13.19 -4.77 -12.61
CA HIS A 179 -12.46 -6.03 -12.67
C HIS A 179 -12.28 -6.64 -11.28
N SER A 180 -11.95 -5.83 -10.28
CA SER A 180 -11.74 -6.31 -8.91
C SER A 180 -13.04 -6.79 -8.27
N LEU A 181 -14.15 -6.08 -8.51
CA LEU A 181 -15.47 -6.50 -8.06
C LEU A 181 -15.87 -7.84 -8.69
N ALA A 182 -15.68 -8.01 -9.99
CA ALA A 182 -15.99 -9.26 -10.69
C ALA A 182 -15.18 -10.46 -10.15
N ARG A 183 -13.91 -10.24 -9.76
CA ARG A 183 -13.08 -11.26 -9.09
C ARG A 183 -13.59 -11.60 -7.71
N LEU A 184 -13.99 -10.62 -6.90
CA LEU A 184 -14.59 -10.85 -5.58
C LEU A 184 -15.93 -11.61 -5.67
N GLU A 185 -16.69 -11.41 -6.75
CA GLU A 185 -17.94 -12.11 -7.03
C GLU A 185 -17.74 -13.53 -7.59
N GLY A 186 -16.49 -13.92 -7.92
CA GLY A 186 -16.17 -15.22 -8.51
C GLY A 186 -16.61 -15.36 -9.97
N VAL A 187 -16.76 -14.24 -10.69
CA VAL A 187 -17.11 -14.20 -12.12
C VAL A 187 -15.86 -14.31 -13.01
N LEU A 188 -14.69 -14.04 -12.44
CA LEU A 188 -13.36 -14.13 -13.06
C LEU A 188 -12.41 -15.02 -12.26
#